data_AF-A0A328SHE9-F1
#
_entry.id   AF-A0A328SHE9-F1
#
_cell.length_a   1.000
_cell.length_b   1.000
_cell.length_c   1.000
_cell.angle_alpha   90.00
_cell.angle_beta   90.00
_cell.angle_gamma   90.00
#
_symmetry.space_group_name_H-M   'P 1'
#
loop_
_entity.id
_entity.type
_entity.pdbx_description
1 polymer ?
#
loop_
_entity_poly.entity_id
_entity_poly.type
_entity_poly.pdbx_seq_one_letter_code
_entity_poly.pdbx_strand_id
1 'polypeptide(L)'
;MILEEGEDDENPEGILIDIDDIIIDGNGHTIDAQKVTRIFKITGKNITLKNGYTQKNTEKRGGGAIYNEKGEITIQNSTLNNNTTKYGN
;
A
#
# COMPACT_ATOMS: atom_id res chain seq x y z
N MET A 1 -6.33 -8.41 -7.36
CA MET A 1 -4.94 -8.90 -7.34
C MET A 1 -4.77 -9.64 -6.03
N ILE A 2 -4.30 -10.87 -6.05
CA ILE A 2 -4.03 -11.71 -4.88
C ILE A 2 -2.57 -12.13 -5.01
N LEU A 3 -1.78 -11.99 -3.94
CA LEU A 3 -0.36 -12.34 -3.90
C LEU A 3 -0.16 -13.75 -3.34
N GLU A 4 0.84 -14.50 -3.83
CA GLU A 4 1.15 -15.87 -3.38
C GLU A 4 2.31 -15.91 -2.36
N GLU A 5 2.45 -17.01 -1.59
CA GLU A 5 3.57 -17.19 -0.64
C GLU A 5 4.93 -17.15 -1.35
N GLY A 6 5.85 -16.29 -0.88
CA GLY A 6 7.20 -16.11 -1.44
C GLY A 6 7.36 -14.87 -2.34
N GLU A 7 6.27 -14.19 -2.72
CA GLU A 7 6.36 -12.92 -3.46
C GLU A 7 7.00 -11.78 -2.64
N ASP A 8 7.17 -11.94 -1.33
CA ASP A 8 7.89 -10.96 -0.50
C ASP A 8 9.40 -10.93 -0.77
N ASP A 9 9.98 -12.03 -1.26
CA ASP A 9 11.39 -12.07 -1.67
C ASP A 9 11.59 -11.44 -3.06
N GLU A 10 10.59 -11.53 -3.95
CA GLU A 10 10.64 -10.97 -5.30
C GLU A 10 10.16 -9.51 -5.35
N ASN A 11 9.17 -9.14 -4.53
CA ASN A 11 8.63 -7.80 -4.45
C ASN A 11 8.36 -7.33 -3.00
N PRO A 12 9.43 -7.11 -2.21
CA PRO A 12 9.31 -6.68 -0.81
C PRO A 12 8.68 -5.30 -0.63
N GLU A 13 8.53 -4.52 -1.71
CA GLU A 13 8.09 -3.13 -1.65
C GLU A 13 6.66 -2.92 -2.16
N GLY A 14 6.06 -3.95 -2.78
CA GLY A 14 4.72 -3.88 -3.37
C GLY A 14 4.70 -3.12 -4.70
N ILE A 15 3.58 -2.45 -4.98
CA ILE A 15 3.42 -1.62 -6.18
C ILE A 15 4.14 -0.29 -5.96
N LEU A 16 5.14 -0.02 -6.79
CA LEU A 16 5.84 1.26 -6.80
C LEU A 16 5.00 2.32 -7.54
N ILE A 17 4.77 3.46 -6.88
CA ILE A 17 4.21 4.68 -7.46
C ILE A 17 5.30 5.74 -7.42
N ASP A 18 5.95 5.96 -8.56
CA ASP A 18 7.08 6.87 -8.75
C ASP A 18 6.78 8.06 -9.67
N ILE A 19 5.49 8.26 -9.97
CA ILE A 19 4.99 9.37 -10.78
C ILE A 19 4.26 10.38 -9.90
N ASP A 20 4.48 11.66 -10.19
CA ASP A 20 3.86 12.78 -9.47
C ASP A 20 2.44 13.07 -10.00
N ASP A 21 1.62 13.72 -9.18
CA ASP A 21 0.32 14.33 -9.55
C ASP A 21 -0.72 13.35 -10.12
N ILE A 22 -0.83 12.15 -9.53
CA ILE A 22 -1.80 11.13 -9.95
C ILE A 22 -2.92 10.88 -8.94
N ILE A 23 -4.04 10.43 -9.49
CA ILE A 23 -5.20 9.95 -8.75
C ILE A 23 -5.37 8.46 -9.05
N ILE A 24 -5.34 7.63 -8.01
CA ILE A 24 -5.67 6.21 -8.08
C ILE A 24 -7.05 6.03 -7.46
N ASP A 25 -8.02 5.63 -8.29
CA ASP A 25 -9.38 5.31 -7.87
C ASP A 25 -9.54 3.80 -7.74
N GLY A 26 -9.72 3.33 -6.51
CA GLY A 26 -10.01 1.91 -6.22
C GLY A 26 -11.40 1.48 -6.68
N ASN A 27 -12.30 2.43 -7.01
CA ASN A 27 -13.66 2.18 -7.49
C ASN A 27 -14.44 1.16 -6.65
N GLY A 28 -14.28 1.23 -5.32
CA GLY A 28 -14.92 0.34 -4.34
C GLY A 28 -14.24 -1.02 -4.17
N HIS A 29 -13.15 -1.31 -4.88
CA HIS A 29 -12.49 -2.61 -4.83
C HIS A 29 -11.56 -2.75 -3.61
N THR A 30 -11.40 -4.00 -3.20
CA THR A 30 -10.42 -4.40 -2.18
C THR A 30 -9.09 -4.75 -2.84
N ILE A 31 -8.01 -4.18 -2.32
CA ILE A 31 -6.63 -4.52 -2.62
C ILE A 31 -6.06 -5.19 -1.35
N ASP A 32 -5.69 -6.46 -1.45
CA ASP A 32 -5.25 -7.29 -0.31
C ASP A 32 -3.95 -8.00 -0.72
N ALA A 33 -2.84 -7.64 -0.08
CA ALA A 33 -1.52 -8.27 -0.22
C ALA A 33 -1.34 -9.49 0.72
N GLN A 34 -2.41 -9.96 1.36
CA GLN A 34 -2.50 -11.22 2.10
C GLN A 34 -1.42 -11.44 3.17
N LYS A 35 -0.98 -10.37 3.82
CA LYS A 35 0.12 -10.37 4.82
C LYS A 35 1.49 -10.77 4.26
N VAL A 36 1.62 -10.85 2.94
CA VAL A 36 2.88 -11.20 2.28
C VAL A 36 3.80 -9.98 2.25
N THR A 37 3.28 -8.83 1.80
CA THR A 37 4.05 -7.59 1.65
C THR A 37 3.16 -6.35 1.84
N ARG A 38 3.76 -5.17 1.68
CA ARG A 38 3.08 -3.88 1.54
C ARG A 38 2.36 -3.80 0.18
N ILE A 39 1.27 -3.04 0.08
CA ILE A 39 0.58 -2.82 -1.20
C ILE A 39 1.27 -1.72 -2.01
N PHE A 40 1.49 -0.55 -1.42
CA PHE A 40 2.01 0.61 -2.16
C PHE A 40 3.29 1.16 -1.52
N LYS A 41 4.37 1.25 -2.31
CA LYS A 41 5.51 2.13 -2.06
C LYS A 41 5.34 3.40 -2.88
N ILE A 42 5.31 4.55 -2.22
CA ILE A 42 5.11 5.84 -2.89
C ILE A 42 6.38 6.66 -2.77
N THR A 43 6.94 7.02 -3.92
CA THR A 43 8.08 7.95 -4.06
C THR A 43 7.71 9.20 -4.86
N GLY A 44 6.60 9.16 -5.60
CA GLY A 44 5.99 10.32 -6.25
C GLY A 44 5.28 11.26 -5.27
N LYS A 45 5.00 12.48 -5.70
CA LYS A 45 4.41 13.58 -4.92
C LYS A 45 2.95 13.81 -5.33
N ASN A 46 2.19 14.41 -4.41
CA ASN A 46 0.79 14.82 -4.63
C ASN A 46 -0.11 13.65 -5.07
N ILE A 47 0.01 12.52 -4.37
CA ILE A 47 -0.72 11.30 -4.71
C ILE A 47 -2.07 11.30 -4.01
N THR A 48 -3.15 11.05 -4.75
CA THR A 48 -4.47 10.80 -4.18
C THR A 48 -4.87 9.34 -4.36
N LEU A 49 -5.08 8.62 -3.25
CA LEU A 49 -5.71 7.31 -3.24
C LEU A 49 -7.16 7.46 -2.79
N LYS A 50 -8.13 7.03 -3.60
CA LYS A 50 -9.54 7.16 -3.24
C LYS A 50 -10.38 5.93 -3.53
N ASN A 51 -11.49 5.80 -2.80
CA ASN A 51 -12.51 4.77 -2.98
C ASN A 51 -11.94 3.33 -2.99
N GLY A 52 -10.91 3.04 -2.19
CA GLY A 52 -10.30 1.70 -2.12
C GLY A 52 -10.39 1.09 -0.72
N TYR A 53 -10.27 -0.23 -0.64
CA TYR A 53 -10.18 -0.95 0.64
C TYR A 53 -8.85 -1.69 0.70
N THR A 54 -8.03 -1.46 1.73
CA THR A 54 -6.83 -2.27 1.99
C THR A 54 -7.02 -3.07 3.26
N GLN A 55 -6.80 -4.39 3.19
CA GLN A 55 -6.98 -5.28 4.33
C GLN A 55 -5.75 -6.17 4.55
N LYS A 56 -5.47 -6.50 5.82
CA LYS A 56 -4.59 -7.61 6.22
C LYS A 56 -3.20 -7.58 5.57
N ASN A 57 -2.59 -6.43 5.44
CA ASN A 57 -1.23 -6.33 4.89
C ASN A 57 -0.20 -6.29 6.02
N THR A 58 0.93 -6.97 5.82
CA THR A 58 2.03 -7.02 6.77
C THR A 58 3.33 -6.78 6.02
N GLU A 59 4.20 -5.93 6.57
CA GLU A 59 5.53 -5.72 6.02
C GLU A 59 6.59 -5.98 7.12
N LYS A 60 7.67 -6.66 6.71
CA LYS A 60 8.72 -7.18 7.60
C LYS A 60 9.84 -6.17 7.86
N ARG A 61 9.97 -5.09 7.09
CA ARG A 61 11.05 -4.10 7.08
C ARG A 61 10.63 -2.69 7.58
N GLY A 62 9.35 -2.45 7.85
CA GLY A 62 8.79 -1.17 8.30
C GLY A 62 7.70 -0.60 7.38
N GLY A 63 6.71 0.07 7.98
CA GLY A 63 5.50 0.54 7.27
C GLY A 63 4.38 -0.50 7.21
N GLY A 64 3.12 -0.06 7.18
CA GLY A 64 1.96 -0.94 7.05
C GLY A 64 1.65 -1.27 5.59
N ALA A 65 0.37 -1.26 5.21
CA ALA A 65 -0.07 -1.49 3.83
C ALA A 65 0.42 -0.45 2.81
N ILE A 66 0.76 0.75 3.28
CA ILE A 66 1.20 1.87 2.46
C ILE A 66 2.43 2.46 3.12
N TYR A 67 3.48 2.71 2.34
CA TYR A 67 4.68 3.41 2.76
C TYR A 67 4.90 4.60 1.85
N ASN A 68 4.82 5.78 2.43
CA ASN A 68 5.08 7.04 1.76
C ASN A 68 6.51 7.49 2.07
N GLU A 69 7.42 7.34 1.11
CA GLU A 69 8.83 7.69 1.27
C GLU A 69 9.04 9.20 1.09
N LYS A 70 8.28 9.85 0.20
CA LYS A 70 8.44 11.25 -0.18
C LYS A 70 7.10 11.90 -0.50
N GLY A 71 7.00 13.20 -0.24
CA GLY A 71 5.84 13.99 -0.63
C GLY A 71 4.61 13.75 0.23
N GLU A 72 3.49 14.34 -0.19
CA GLU A 72 2.20 14.23 0.50
C GLU A 72 1.30 13.22 -0.20
N ILE A 73 0.59 12.43 0.61
CA ILE A 73 -0.44 11.50 0.17
C ILE A 73 -1.78 11.90 0.78
N THR A 74 -2.80 11.95 -0.06
CA THR A 74 -4.19 12.14 0.35
C THR A 74 -4.96 10.84 0.18
N ILE A 75 -5.53 10.33 1.27
CA ILE A 75 -6.38 9.12 1.26
C ILE A 75 -7.82 9.54 1.54
N GLN A 76 -8.72 9.26 0.61
CA GLN A 76 -10.13 9.66 0.69
C GLN A 76 -11.06 8.48 0.51
N ASN A 77 -12.18 8.46 1.26
CA ASN A 77 -13.26 7.47 1.09
C ASN A 77 -12.75 6.01 1.04
N SER A 78 -11.69 5.71 1.79
CA SER A 78 -11.01 4.42 1.73
C SER A 78 -10.97 3.79 3.11
N THR A 79 -11.01 2.46 3.17
CA THR A 79 -10.88 1.73 4.44
C THR A 79 -9.50 1.08 4.49
N LEU A 80 -8.74 1.35 5.55
CA LEU A 80 -7.47 0.69 5.82
C LEU A 80 -7.63 -0.11 7.12
N ASN A 81 -7.85 -1.43 7.03
CA ASN A 81 -8.13 -2.25 8.21
C ASN A 81 -7.12 -3.41 8.36
N ASN A 82 -6.84 -3.79 9.61
CA ASN A 82 -6.00 -4.93 9.94
C ASN A 82 -4.61 -4.92 9.26
N ASN A 83 -4.09 -3.73 8.95
CA ASN A 83 -2.75 -3.54 8.40
C ASN A 83 -1.77 -3.48 9.56
N THR A 84 -0.81 -4.39 9.59
CA THR A 84 0.14 -4.56 10.70
C THR A 84 1.56 -4.37 10.22
N THR A 85 2.44 -3.93 11.11
CA THR A 85 3.89 -3.86 10.88
C THR A 85 4.58 -4.57 12.03
N LYS A 86 5.67 -5.27 11.73
CA LYS A 86 6.49 -5.93 12.77
C LYS A 86 7.31 -4.93 13.59
N TYR A 87 7.55 -3.73 13.06
CA TYR A 87 8.43 -2.71 13.65
C TYR A 87 7.72 -1.38 13.88
N GLY A 88 6.44 -1.40 14.24
CA GLY A 88 5.69 -0.17 14.51
C GLY A 88 6.29 0.63 15.68
N ASN A 89 6.76 1.85 15.39
CA ASN A 89 6.80 2.97 16.34
C ASN A 89 5.57 3.85 16.08
#